data_AF-A0A9D6ZW63-F1
#
_entry.id   AF-A0A9D6ZW63-F1
#
_cell.length_a   1.000
_cell.length_b   1.000
_cell.length_c   1.000
_cell.angle_alpha   90.00
_cell.angle_beta   90.00
_cell.angle_gamma   90.00
#
_symmetry.space_group_name_H-M   'P 1'
#
loop_
_entity.id
_entity.type
_entity.pdbx_description
1 polymer ?
#
loop_
_entity_poly.entity_id
_entity_poly.type
_entity_poly.pdbx_seq_one_letter_code
_entity_poly.pdbx_strand_id
1 'polypeptide(L)'
;MDLCLSDSVTRPDRPAPAARSGPVETAPPFADGAHAASWGDGALAAPFGAIALATGLGEGPTPLAAFDAALLDAGVANYNLICLSSVIPPGSVIERRRWHTPRADWGRRLYCVLSQMREGRPGHAAQAGIGWVRDEATGSGLFVELHHEDRAQLDADLRATLRSMQAQRGVHFGAIHTEIASATCRAQPVCALVIAVYAAAPW
;
A
#
# COMPACT_ATOMS: atom_id res chain seq x y z
N MET A 1 -22.34 10.83 -18.42
CA MET A 1 -23.60 11.58 -18.49
C MET A 1 -24.39 11.25 -17.25
N ASP A 2 -24.66 12.29 -16.46
CA ASP A 2 -25.40 12.29 -15.21
C ASP A 2 -26.68 11.46 -15.23
N LEU A 3 -27.07 10.95 -14.06
CA LEU A 3 -28.45 11.04 -13.58
C LEU A 3 -28.46 10.93 -12.04
N CYS A 4 -28.62 12.11 -11.43
CA CYS A 4 -28.96 12.33 -10.03
C CYS A 4 -30.29 11.66 -9.67
N LEU A 5 -30.33 10.98 -8.52
CA LEU A 5 -31.56 10.74 -7.76
C LEU A 5 -31.48 11.52 -6.45
N SER A 6 -32.31 12.54 -6.37
CA SER A 6 -32.57 13.40 -5.23
C SER A 6 -33.53 12.69 -4.26
N ASP A 7 -33.11 12.51 -3.00
CA ASP A 7 -34.04 12.30 -1.90
C ASP A 7 -33.77 13.35 -0.81
N SER A 8 -34.73 14.27 -0.69
CA SER A 8 -34.74 15.39 0.23
C SER A 8 -35.33 14.93 1.57
N VAL A 9 -34.48 14.67 2.57
CA VAL A 9 -34.93 14.51 3.96
C VAL A 9 -34.70 15.81 4.71
N THR A 10 -35.80 16.47 5.08
CA THR A 10 -35.85 17.66 5.92
C THR A 10 -35.33 17.36 7.33
N ARG A 11 -34.24 18.03 7.74
CA ARG A 11 -33.76 18.04 9.14
C ARG A 11 -34.50 19.13 9.94
N PRO A 12 -34.88 18.89 11.21
CA PRO A 12 -35.42 19.93 12.07
C PRO A 12 -34.33 20.91 12.53
N ASP A 13 -34.70 22.19 12.62
CA ASP A 13 -33.86 23.31 13.05
C ASP A 13 -33.32 23.11 14.46
N ARG A 14 -32.00 23.26 14.61
CA ARG A 14 -31.31 23.28 15.91
C ARG A 14 -31.06 24.74 16.31
N PRO A 15 -31.45 25.19 17.52
CA PRO A 15 -31.16 26.55 17.94
C PRO A 15 -29.67 26.79 18.10
N ALA A 16 -29.22 27.98 17.68
CA ALA A 16 -27.84 28.43 17.77
C ALA A 16 -27.37 28.57 19.24
N PRO A 17 -26.14 28.15 19.59
CA PRO A 17 -25.62 28.33 20.94
C PRO A 17 -25.26 29.80 21.20
N ALA A 18 -25.60 30.27 22.40
CA ALA A 18 -25.32 31.63 22.88
C ALA A 18 -23.81 31.93 22.93
N ALA A 19 -23.42 33.11 22.44
CA ALA A 19 -22.05 33.60 22.45
C ALA A 19 -21.55 33.83 23.88
N ARG A 20 -20.47 33.15 24.27
CA ARG A 20 -19.71 33.44 25.49
C ARG A 20 -18.56 34.38 25.12
N SER A 21 -18.63 35.62 25.58
CA SER A 21 -17.54 36.60 25.50
C SER A 21 -16.56 36.40 26.65
N GLY A 22 -15.42 35.75 26.37
CA GLY A 22 -14.24 35.72 27.23
C GLY A 22 -13.02 36.20 26.43
N PRO A 23 -11.98 36.74 27.08
CA PRO A 23 -10.80 37.24 26.38
C PRO A 23 -10.07 36.09 25.67
N VAL A 24 -9.76 36.29 24.40
CA VAL A 24 -8.91 35.40 23.59
C VAL A 24 -7.46 35.61 24.02
N GLU A 25 -6.89 34.62 24.69
CA GLU A 25 -5.46 34.55 24.98
C GLU A 25 -4.72 34.28 23.67
N THR A 26 -3.98 35.27 23.16
CA THR A 26 -3.23 35.18 21.91
C THR A 26 -2.01 34.30 22.09
N ALA A 27 -1.97 33.16 21.40
CA ALA A 27 -0.76 32.34 21.29
C ALA A 27 0.38 33.15 20.63
N PRO A 28 1.65 32.96 21.06
CA PRO A 28 2.77 33.67 20.48
C PRO A 28 2.99 33.24 19.02
N PRO A 29 3.53 34.12 18.16
CA PRO A 29 3.82 33.79 16.77
C PRO A 29 4.86 32.67 16.69
N PHE A 30 4.63 31.71 15.80
CA PHE A 30 5.62 30.70 15.42
C PHE A 30 6.87 31.42 14.90
N ALA A 31 7.98 31.25 15.62
CA ALA A 31 9.27 31.77 15.19
C ALA A 31 9.74 31.00 13.94
N ASP A 32 10.06 31.74 12.88
CA ASP A 32 10.77 31.24 11.70
C ASP A 32 12.17 30.75 12.10
N GLY A 33 12.27 29.46 12.41
CA GLY A 33 13.52 28.74 12.59
C GLY A 33 13.79 27.88 11.37
N ALA A 34 14.47 28.43 10.37
CA ALA A 34 15.05 27.67 9.27
C ALA A 34 16.19 26.77 9.82
N HIS A 35 15.85 25.60 10.34
CA HIS A 35 16.81 24.53 10.55
C HIS A 35 17.07 23.86 9.20
N ALA A 36 18.03 24.40 8.46
CA ALA A 36 18.71 23.66 7.41
C ALA A 36 19.38 22.44 8.08
N ALA A 37 18.73 21.28 8.00
CA ALA A 37 19.35 20.02 8.36
C ALA A 37 20.50 19.79 7.38
N SER A 38 21.72 20.09 7.81
CA SER A 38 22.93 19.62 7.17
C SER A 38 22.96 18.11 7.32
N TRP A 39 22.59 17.41 6.25
CA TRP A 39 22.93 15.99 6.12
C TRP A 39 24.45 15.95 5.96
N GLY A 40 25.16 15.79 7.08
CA GLY A 40 26.60 15.60 7.06
C GLY A 40 26.97 14.41 6.18
N ASP A 41 28.17 14.43 5.60
CA ASP A 41 28.83 13.36 4.85
C ASP A 41 29.05 12.11 5.74
N GLY A 42 27.96 11.51 6.20
CA GLY A 42 27.92 10.34 7.05
C GLY A 42 27.98 9.08 6.21
N ALA A 43 28.86 8.17 6.60
CA ALA A 43 29.03 6.83 6.02
C ALA A 43 27.71 6.27 5.46
N LEU A 44 27.73 5.84 4.18
CA LEU A 44 26.60 5.22 3.51
C LEU A 44 25.93 4.24 4.48
N ALA A 45 24.66 4.52 4.81
CA ALA A 45 23.87 3.65 5.67
C ALA A 45 24.00 2.21 5.19
N ALA A 46 24.14 1.26 6.11
CA ALA A 46 24.18 -0.16 5.76
C ALA A 46 23.03 -0.47 4.79
N PRO A 47 23.28 -1.27 3.73
CA PRO A 47 22.28 -1.53 2.71
C PRO A 47 21.00 -2.05 3.37
N PHE A 48 19.85 -1.51 3.00
CA PHE A 48 18.57 -1.87 3.60
C PHE A 48 18.32 -3.39 3.61
N GLY A 49 18.74 -4.07 2.55
CA GLY A 49 18.65 -5.53 2.43
C GLY A 49 17.47 -5.98 1.57
N ALA A 50 17.01 -7.20 1.79
CA ALA A 50 15.97 -7.81 0.96
C ALA A 50 14.56 -7.33 1.34
N ILE A 51 13.81 -6.86 0.34
CA ILE A 51 12.36 -6.69 0.40
C ILE A 51 11.74 -7.92 -0.29
N ALA A 52 10.98 -8.70 0.48
CA ALA A 52 10.36 -9.91 -0.05
C ALA A 52 9.03 -9.59 -0.72
N LEU A 53 8.92 -9.89 -2.01
CA LEU A 53 7.69 -9.75 -2.79
C LEU A 53 6.99 -11.11 -2.83
N ALA A 54 5.88 -11.21 -2.13
CA ALA A 54 5.05 -12.41 -2.05
C ALA A 54 3.70 -12.17 -2.72
N THR A 55 3.12 -13.24 -3.26
CA THR A 55 1.75 -13.27 -3.76
C THR A 55 0.93 -14.25 -2.92
N GLY A 56 -0.38 -14.03 -2.87
CA GLY A 56 -1.31 -14.90 -2.18
C GLY A 56 -2.65 -14.93 -2.89
N LEU A 57 -3.24 -16.13 -2.97
CA LEU A 57 -4.60 -16.35 -3.44
C LEU A 57 -5.40 -17.00 -2.32
N GLY A 58 -6.65 -16.59 -2.15
CA GLY A 58 -7.53 -17.16 -1.15
C GLY A 58 -8.96 -17.26 -1.62
N GLU A 59 -9.67 -18.24 -1.09
CA GLU A 59 -11.11 -18.46 -1.28
C GLU A 59 -11.73 -18.68 0.10
N GLY A 60 -12.96 -18.22 0.30
CA GLY A 60 -13.65 -18.47 1.56
C GLY A 60 -15.11 -18.05 1.56
N PRO A 61 -15.88 -18.46 2.58
CA PRO A 61 -17.33 -18.27 2.65
C PRO A 61 -17.75 -16.80 2.71
N THR A 62 -16.81 -15.90 3.02
CA THR A 62 -17.00 -14.44 2.99
C THR A 62 -15.81 -13.78 2.31
N PRO A 63 -15.94 -12.54 1.79
CA PRO A 63 -14.79 -11.79 1.30
C PRO A 63 -13.68 -11.63 2.34
N LEU A 64 -14.01 -11.60 3.64
CA LEU A 64 -13.02 -11.52 4.72
C LEU A 64 -12.24 -12.82 4.89
N ALA A 65 -12.93 -13.96 4.87
CA ALA A 65 -12.28 -15.27 4.92
C ALA A 65 -11.37 -15.50 3.70
N ALA A 66 -11.79 -15.07 2.51
CA ALA A 66 -10.98 -15.18 1.30
C ALA A 66 -9.67 -14.38 1.39
N PHE A 67 -9.69 -13.21 2.02
CA PHE A 67 -8.48 -12.42 2.24
C PHE A 67 -7.56 -13.00 3.32
N ASP A 68 -8.14 -13.49 4.42
CA ASP A 68 -7.35 -14.19 5.45
C ASP A 68 -6.63 -15.40 4.85
N ALA A 69 -7.32 -16.18 4.01
CA ALA A 69 -6.73 -17.27 3.25
C ALA A 69 -5.60 -16.79 2.31
N ALA A 70 -5.77 -15.65 1.63
CA ALA A 70 -4.72 -15.07 0.78
C ALA A 70 -3.49 -14.60 1.59
N LEU A 71 -3.70 -14.06 2.80
CA LEU A 71 -2.61 -13.73 3.72
C LEU A 71 -1.88 -15.00 4.19
N LEU A 72 -2.62 -16.09 4.43
CA LEU A 72 -2.05 -17.37 4.82
C LEU A 72 -1.22 -17.97 3.69
N ASP A 73 -1.72 -17.89 2.45
CA ASP A 73 -1.03 -18.34 1.25
C ASP A 73 0.26 -17.54 1.00
N ALA A 74 0.21 -16.20 1.10
CA ALA A 74 1.39 -15.33 1.04
C ALA A 74 2.36 -15.53 2.22
N GLY A 75 1.89 -16.19 3.29
CA GLY A 75 2.68 -16.55 4.45
C GLY A 75 2.80 -15.46 5.50
N VAL A 76 1.90 -14.47 5.50
CA VAL A 76 1.91 -13.27 6.37
C VAL A 76 0.69 -13.16 7.31
N ALA A 77 -0.22 -14.14 7.33
CA ALA A 77 -1.47 -14.10 8.10
C ALA A 77 -1.32 -13.78 9.59
N ASN A 78 -0.22 -14.20 10.22
CA ASN A 78 -0.05 -14.06 11.66
C ASN A 78 0.67 -12.78 12.07
N TYR A 79 0.69 -11.74 11.23
CA TYR A 79 1.24 -10.42 11.54
C TYR A 79 0.16 -9.33 11.57
N ASN A 80 0.45 -8.24 12.26
CA ASN A 80 -0.26 -6.98 12.10
C ASN A 80 0.39 -6.17 10.96
N LEU A 81 -0.33 -5.99 9.84
CA LEU A 81 0.20 -5.29 8.66
C LEU A 81 0.22 -3.78 8.86
N ILE A 82 1.36 -3.15 8.59
CA ILE A 82 1.56 -1.71 8.62
C ILE A 82 1.91 -1.25 7.20
N CYS A 83 0.93 -0.67 6.51
CA CYS A 83 1.09 -0.24 5.12
C CYS A 83 1.94 1.04 4.99
N LEU A 84 2.91 1.02 4.07
CA LEU A 84 3.86 2.10 3.80
C LEU A 84 3.55 2.85 2.49
N SER A 85 4.08 4.07 2.37
CA SER A 85 3.78 5.02 1.29
C SER A 85 4.62 4.87 0.00
N SER A 86 5.05 3.66 -0.36
CA SER A 86 5.67 3.30 -1.66
C SER A 86 7.18 3.57 -1.90
N VAL A 87 7.96 4.04 -0.93
CA VAL A 87 9.40 4.33 -1.14
C VAL A 87 10.27 3.08 -0.95
N ILE A 88 11.20 2.81 -1.88
CA ILE A 88 12.24 1.77 -1.75
C ILE A 88 13.54 2.41 -1.25
N PRO A 89 14.04 2.05 -0.05
CA PRO A 89 15.26 2.62 0.52
C PRO A 89 16.52 2.24 -0.28
N PRO A 90 17.59 3.06 -0.22
CA PRO A 90 18.89 2.70 -0.76
C PRO A 90 19.40 1.35 -0.21
N GLY A 91 20.11 0.60 -1.04
CA GLY A 91 20.65 -0.72 -0.70
C GLY A 91 19.60 -1.83 -0.64
N SER A 92 18.37 -1.58 -1.08
CA SER A 92 17.34 -2.62 -1.16
C SER A 92 17.59 -3.57 -2.32
N VAL A 93 17.20 -4.83 -2.16
CA VAL A 93 17.07 -5.85 -3.23
C VAL A 93 15.65 -6.40 -3.19
N ILE A 94 15.01 -6.56 -4.35
CA ILE A 94 13.65 -7.10 -4.41
C ILE A 94 13.72 -8.60 -4.73
N GLU A 95 13.21 -9.43 -3.83
CA GLU A 95 13.23 -10.89 -3.98
C GLU A 95 11.80 -11.44 -4.10
N ARG A 96 11.50 -12.10 -5.20
CA ARG A 96 10.23 -12.84 -5.34
C ARG A 96 10.31 -14.12 -4.54
N ARG A 97 9.60 -14.18 -3.41
CA ARG A 97 9.52 -15.37 -2.57
C ARG A 97 8.30 -15.28 -1.66
N ARG A 98 7.74 -16.44 -1.32
CA ARG A 98 6.75 -16.53 -0.24
C ARG A 98 7.36 -16.10 1.09
N TRP A 99 6.61 -15.36 1.91
CA TRP A 99 7.07 -15.05 3.26
C TRP A 99 6.99 -16.29 4.16
N HIS A 100 7.96 -16.43 5.07
CA HIS A 100 7.92 -17.46 6.10
C HIS A 100 7.76 -16.75 7.44
N THR A 101 6.62 -16.97 8.10
CA THR A 101 6.37 -16.46 9.46
C THR A 101 6.92 -17.45 10.49
N PRO A 102 7.98 -17.11 11.25
CA PRO A 102 8.39 -17.92 12.39
C PRO A 102 7.29 -17.95 13.47
N ARG A 103 7.17 -19.05 14.21
CA ARG A 103 6.17 -19.16 15.29
C ARG A 103 6.30 -18.05 16.36
N ALA A 104 7.54 -17.61 16.63
CA ALA A 104 7.82 -16.54 17.58
C ALA A 104 7.35 -15.15 17.11
N ASP A 105 7.02 -15.01 15.82
CA ASP A 105 6.64 -13.73 15.23
C ASP A 105 5.13 -13.46 15.26
N TRP A 106 4.36 -14.33 15.91
CA TRP A 106 2.91 -14.18 16.04
C TRP A 106 2.53 -12.79 16.59
N GLY A 107 1.72 -12.07 15.82
CA GLY A 107 1.20 -10.76 16.16
C GLY A 107 2.19 -9.61 16.03
N ARG A 108 3.43 -9.82 15.55
CA ARG A 108 4.39 -8.74 15.31
C ARG A 108 3.91 -7.76 14.24
N ARG A 109 4.49 -6.58 14.21
CA ARG A 109 4.25 -5.60 13.13
C ARG A 109 4.98 -6.03 11.89
N LEU A 110 4.32 -6.01 10.74
CA LEU A 110 4.92 -6.28 9.43
C LEU A 110 4.78 -5.04 8.56
N TYR A 111 5.89 -4.38 8.28
CA TYR A 111 5.92 -3.20 7.42
C TYR A 111 5.91 -3.63 5.96
N CYS A 112 4.94 -3.14 5.19
CA CYS A 112 4.75 -3.61 3.83
C CYS A 112 4.11 -2.58 2.90
N VAL A 113 4.24 -2.80 1.60
CA VAL A 113 3.31 -2.29 0.58
C VAL A 113 2.38 -3.44 0.20
N LEU A 114 1.08 -3.20 0.11
CA LEU A 114 0.07 -4.24 -0.08
C LEU A 114 -0.92 -3.83 -1.17
N SER A 115 -1.06 -4.66 -2.20
CA SER A 115 -2.22 -4.65 -3.08
C SER A 115 -3.09 -5.85 -2.80
N GLN A 116 -4.41 -5.66 -2.76
CA GLN A 116 -5.37 -6.75 -2.72
C GLN A 116 -6.67 -6.38 -3.42
N MET A 117 -7.34 -7.38 -3.96
CA MET A 117 -8.71 -7.27 -4.47
C MET A 117 -9.50 -8.51 -4.11
N ARG A 118 -10.79 -8.31 -3.82
CA ARG A 118 -11.73 -9.38 -3.53
C ARG A 118 -12.84 -9.36 -4.57
N GLU A 119 -13.32 -10.54 -4.93
CA GLU A 119 -14.44 -10.68 -5.84
C GLU A 119 -15.36 -11.79 -5.33
N GLY A 120 -16.66 -11.52 -5.28
CA GLY A 120 -17.69 -12.45 -4.81
C GLY A 120 -18.69 -12.85 -5.90
N ARG A 121 -18.63 -12.22 -7.07
CA ARG A 121 -19.53 -12.48 -8.20
C ARG A 121 -18.96 -13.62 -9.04
N PRO A 122 -19.67 -14.76 -9.17
CA PRO A 122 -19.24 -15.85 -10.05
C PRO A 122 -18.99 -15.38 -11.48
N GLY A 123 -17.88 -15.84 -12.08
CA GLY A 123 -17.45 -15.46 -13.43
C GLY A 123 -16.59 -14.18 -13.50
N HIS A 124 -16.53 -13.38 -12.44
CA HIS A 124 -15.67 -12.20 -12.36
C HIS A 124 -14.29 -12.54 -11.78
N ALA A 125 -13.33 -11.64 -11.98
CA ALA A 125 -11.96 -11.81 -11.53
C ALA A 125 -11.49 -10.65 -10.65
N ALA A 126 -10.60 -10.97 -9.70
CA ALA A 126 -9.86 -10.05 -8.88
C ALA A 126 -8.39 -10.07 -9.32
N GLN A 127 -7.83 -8.91 -9.64
CA GLN A 127 -6.41 -8.73 -9.94
C GLN A 127 -5.81 -7.76 -8.93
N ALA A 128 -4.70 -8.15 -8.30
CA ALA A 128 -3.92 -7.29 -7.43
C ALA A 128 -2.49 -7.26 -7.95
N GLY A 129 -1.87 -6.08 -7.96
CA GLY A 129 -0.53 -5.92 -8.52
C GLY A 129 0.32 -4.90 -7.78
N ILE A 130 1.61 -5.19 -7.73
CA ILE A 130 2.65 -4.25 -7.34
C ILE A 130 3.61 -4.08 -8.51
N GLY A 131 3.82 -2.84 -8.94
CA GLY A 131 4.86 -2.44 -9.87
C GLY A 131 6.01 -1.76 -9.13
N TRP A 132 7.22 -1.83 -9.68
CA TRP A 132 8.35 -1.07 -9.15
C TRP A 132 9.36 -0.65 -10.20
N VAL A 133 10.11 0.37 -9.82
CA VAL A 133 11.33 0.82 -10.49
C VAL A 133 12.42 0.99 -9.43
N ARG A 134 13.66 0.70 -9.82
CA ARG A 134 14.81 0.75 -8.92
C ARG A 134 16.03 1.23 -9.69
N ASP A 135 16.82 2.06 -9.05
CA ASP A 135 18.16 2.41 -9.50
C ASP A 135 19.10 1.21 -9.27
N GLU A 136 19.79 0.72 -10.31
CA GLU A 136 20.62 -0.48 -10.18
C GLU A 136 21.84 -0.26 -9.28
N ALA A 137 22.40 0.96 -9.27
CA ALA A 137 23.62 1.29 -8.54
C ALA A 137 23.36 1.50 -7.03
N THR A 138 22.32 2.27 -6.70
CA THR A 138 22.00 2.66 -5.32
C THR A 138 20.97 1.76 -4.67
N GLY A 139 20.15 1.05 -5.46
CA GLY A 139 19.04 0.24 -4.98
C GLY A 139 17.80 1.01 -4.49
N SER A 140 17.83 2.34 -4.58
CA SER A 140 16.69 3.20 -4.26
C SER A 140 15.61 3.11 -5.33
N GLY A 141 14.35 3.37 -5.00
CA GLY A 141 13.29 3.27 -5.99
C GLY A 141 11.89 3.57 -5.46
N LEU A 142 10.89 3.13 -6.23
CA LEU A 142 9.48 3.34 -5.96
C LEU A 142 8.70 2.06 -6.22
N PHE A 143 7.74 1.79 -5.34
CA PHE A 143 6.63 0.87 -5.58
C PHE A 143 5.39 1.64 -6.07
N VAL A 144 4.46 0.91 -6.67
CA VAL A 144 3.07 1.31 -6.88
C VAL A 144 2.21 0.08 -6.69
N GLU A 145 1.20 0.17 -5.84
CA GLU A 145 0.15 -0.83 -5.67
C GLU A 145 -1.14 -0.41 -6.39
N LEU A 146 -1.69 -1.30 -7.20
CA LEU A 146 -2.99 -1.12 -7.87
C LEU A 146 -3.75 -2.44 -7.91
N HIS A 147 -5.05 -2.36 -8.14
CA HIS A 147 -5.91 -3.51 -8.41
C HIS A 147 -6.92 -3.20 -9.50
N HIS A 148 -7.39 -4.24 -10.21
CA HIS A 148 -8.37 -4.11 -11.28
C HIS A 148 -9.14 -5.43 -11.47
N GLU A 149 -10.27 -5.40 -12.15
CA GLU A 149 -10.95 -6.63 -12.61
C GLU A 149 -10.31 -7.25 -13.88
N ASP A 150 -9.43 -6.50 -14.55
CA ASP A 150 -8.81 -6.82 -15.83
C ASP A 150 -7.28 -6.78 -15.68
N ARG A 151 -6.64 -7.89 -16.03
CA ARG A 151 -5.20 -8.08 -15.81
C ARG A 151 -4.34 -7.21 -16.73
N ALA A 152 -4.78 -7.00 -17.97
CA ALA A 152 -4.04 -6.22 -18.95
C ALA A 152 -4.11 -4.72 -18.61
N GLN A 153 -5.29 -4.25 -18.20
CA GLN A 153 -5.47 -2.88 -17.73
C GLN A 153 -4.63 -2.62 -16.47
N LEU A 154 -4.60 -3.57 -15.52
CA LEU A 154 -3.75 -3.46 -14.33
C LEU A 154 -2.26 -3.30 -14.67
N ASP A 155 -1.71 -4.14 -15.57
CA ASP A 155 -0.29 -4.02 -15.96
C ASP A 155 -0.01 -2.70 -16.69
N ALA A 156 -0.93 -2.25 -17.55
CA ALA A 156 -0.83 -0.97 -18.24
C ALA A 156 -0.80 0.21 -17.26
N ASP A 157 -1.71 0.23 -16.27
CA ASP A 157 -1.84 1.29 -15.28
C ASP A 157 -0.66 1.33 -14.31
N LEU A 158 -0.15 0.18 -13.86
CA LEU A 158 1.07 0.09 -13.06
C LEU A 158 2.26 0.74 -13.80
N ARG A 159 2.44 0.38 -15.08
CA ARG A 159 3.52 0.93 -15.91
C ARG A 159 3.34 2.41 -16.17
N ALA A 160 2.13 2.87 -16.50
CA ALA A 160 1.83 4.27 -16.73
C ALA A 160 2.10 5.12 -15.47
N THR A 161 1.67 4.63 -14.31
CA THR A 161 1.85 5.31 -13.02
C THR A 161 3.33 5.44 -12.68
N LEU A 162 4.12 4.37 -12.82
CA LEU A 162 5.58 4.43 -12.55
C LEU A 162 6.33 5.35 -13.51
N ARG A 163 5.94 5.43 -14.79
CA ARG A 163 6.49 6.43 -15.73
C ARG A 163 6.18 7.84 -15.28
N SER A 164 4.92 8.11 -14.89
CA SER A 164 4.49 9.42 -14.40
C SER A 164 5.24 9.83 -13.12
N MET A 165 5.35 8.91 -12.15
CA MET A 165 6.03 9.15 -10.87
C MET A 165 7.53 9.43 -11.01
N GLN A 166 8.19 8.81 -11.98
CA GLN A 166 9.58 9.11 -12.34
C GLN A 166 9.70 10.50 -12.96
N ALA A 167 8.87 10.81 -13.96
CA ALA A 167 8.87 12.10 -14.63
C ALA A 167 8.60 13.27 -13.67
N GLN A 168 7.62 13.13 -12.78
CA GLN A 168 7.29 14.16 -11.76
C GLN A 168 8.43 14.44 -10.78
N ARG A 169 9.29 13.45 -10.52
CA ARG A 169 10.46 13.59 -9.63
C ARG A 169 11.73 14.00 -10.38
N GLY A 170 11.69 14.10 -11.70
CA GLY A 170 12.88 14.36 -12.52
C GLY A 170 13.94 13.25 -12.42
N VAL A 171 13.52 12.02 -12.10
CA VAL A 171 14.40 10.86 -11.95
C VAL A 171 14.12 9.85 -13.05
N HIS A 172 15.13 9.07 -13.43
CA HIS A 172 15.00 7.94 -14.32
C HIS A 172 15.60 6.71 -13.63
N PHE A 173 14.74 5.95 -12.96
CA PHE A 173 15.09 4.63 -12.45
C PHE A 173 15.18 3.64 -13.62
N GLY A 174 15.69 2.43 -13.37
CA GLY A 174 15.87 1.39 -14.41
C GLY A 174 14.55 0.85 -14.98
N ALA A 175 14.57 -0.41 -15.41
CA ALA A 175 13.38 -1.04 -15.99
C ALA A 175 12.19 -1.05 -15.03
N ILE A 176 10.98 -0.93 -15.60
CA ILE A 176 9.72 -1.14 -14.86
C ILE A 176 9.46 -2.64 -14.76
N HIS A 177 9.29 -3.10 -13.52
CA HIS A 177 8.90 -4.46 -13.19
C HIS A 177 7.49 -4.48 -12.60
N THR A 178 6.80 -5.61 -12.77
CA THR A 178 5.47 -5.85 -12.20
C THR A 178 5.38 -7.26 -11.62
N GLU A 179 4.50 -7.41 -10.64
CA GLU A 179 4.05 -8.68 -10.08
C GLU A 179 2.53 -8.59 -9.89
N ILE A 180 1.78 -9.56 -10.43
CA ILE A 180 0.32 -9.54 -10.42
C ILE A 180 -0.21 -10.92 -10.01
N ALA A 181 -1.06 -10.92 -8.99
CA ALA A 181 -1.87 -12.06 -8.58
C ALA A 181 -3.28 -11.96 -9.18
N SER A 182 -3.83 -13.11 -9.59
CA SER A 182 -5.11 -13.21 -10.29
C SER A 182 -5.98 -14.31 -9.70
N ALA A 183 -7.22 -14.00 -9.35
CA ALA A 183 -8.21 -14.97 -8.90
C ALA A 183 -9.53 -14.80 -9.66
N THR A 184 -10.19 -15.90 -10.02
CA THR A 184 -11.53 -15.88 -10.63
C THR A 184 -12.52 -16.47 -9.63
N CYS A 185 -13.57 -15.72 -9.30
CA CYS A 185 -14.63 -16.21 -8.44
C CYS A 185 -15.46 -17.24 -9.22
N ARG A 186 -15.47 -18.50 -8.76
CA ARG A 186 -16.28 -19.57 -9.37
C ARG A 186 -17.57 -19.81 -8.61
N ALA A 187 -17.49 -19.82 -7.29
CA ALA A 187 -18.63 -20.09 -6.41
C ALA A 187 -18.54 -19.27 -5.12
N GLN A 188 -17.43 -19.38 -4.38
CA GLN A 188 -17.21 -18.59 -3.18
C GLN A 188 -16.36 -17.34 -3.48
N PRO A 189 -16.47 -16.30 -2.63
CA PRO A 189 -15.58 -15.15 -2.69
C PRO A 189 -14.10 -15.54 -2.74
N VAL A 190 -13.36 -14.84 -3.59
CA VAL A 190 -11.91 -14.99 -3.76
C VAL A 190 -11.18 -13.69 -3.41
N CYS A 191 -9.89 -13.81 -3.12
CA CYS A 191 -8.97 -12.68 -2.97
C CYS A 191 -7.67 -12.95 -3.72
N ALA A 192 -7.23 -11.96 -4.49
CA ALA A 192 -5.88 -11.88 -5.02
C ALA A 192 -5.08 -10.84 -4.21
N LEU A 193 -3.83 -11.16 -3.88
CA LEU A 193 -2.97 -10.34 -3.03
C LEU A 193 -1.53 -10.35 -3.53
N VAL A 194 -0.90 -9.18 -3.50
CA VAL A 194 0.55 -8.99 -3.70
C VAL A 194 1.06 -8.10 -2.58
N ILE A 195 2.14 -8.53 -1.91
CA ILE A 195 2.70 -7.82 -0.75
C ILE A 195 4.23 -7.73 -0.88
N ALA A 196 4.77 -6.53 -0.69
CA ALA A 196 6.20 -6.28 -0.57
C ALA A 196 6.54 -6.04 0.91
N VAL A 197 7.23 -6.99 1.52
CA VAL A 197 7.55 -6.99 2.96
C VAL A 197 8.93 -6.40 3.19
N TYR A 198 8.99 -5.35 4.01
CA TYR A 198 10.20 -4.61 4.36
C TYR A 198 10.88 -5.21 5.59
N ALA A 199 10.12 -5.38 6.67
CA ALA A 199 10.64 -5.88 7.93
C ALA A 199 9.51 -6.31 8.86
N ALA A 200 9.85 -7.21 9.79
CA ALA A 200 9.02 -7.51 10.95
C ALA A 200 9.64 -6.88 12.21
N ALA A 201 8.82 -6.33 13.10
CA ALA A 201 9.25 -5.70 14.34
C ALA A 201 8.39 -6.16 15.52
N PRO A 202 8.94 -6.24 16.75
CA PRO A 202 8.10 -6.42 17.94
C PRO A 202 7.19 -5.19 18.10
N TRP A 203 6.18 -5.24 18.98
CA TRP A 203 5.39 -4.06 19.33
C TRP A 203 6.22 -3.06 20.13
#